data_AF-A0A2U1WVE6-F1
#
_entry.id   AF-A0A2U1WVE6-F1
#
_cell.length_a   1.000
_cell.length_b   1.000
_cell.length_c   1.000
_cell.angle_alpha   90.00
_cell.angle_beta   90.00
_cell.angle_gamma   90.00
#
_symmetry.space_group_name_H-M   'P 1'
#
loop_
_entity.id
_entity.type
_entity.pdbx_description
1 polymer ?
#
loop_
_entity_poly.entity_id
_entity_poly.type
_entity_poly.pdbx_seq_one_letter_code
_entity_poly.pdbx_strand_id
1 'polypeptide(L)'
;MRASPPPAIQADQLGLLADLPGTWVGGGFNVVALPTGNGGFRLKLNATIETLSFTPVGGAIPNRGSVQGDISLFGLHYLQQVSDATTFEGLHVEPGLWLNVPATTDPEAPATIVRQSTIPHGDSLLAQSTFLKDVVGGPTIDEVSTIPTGDDPKLKRAGYIDPYTNPALPAGIPRGAQINPNILLSNALEAQAEKGMKVVRTQVIQVSTQPVGGIVNIPFVTANANATKLDAIFWIETVEQADGTQFQQLQYTQTVILNFDNIDWPHISVATLVKQ
;
A
#
# COMPACT_ATOMS: atom_id res chain seq x y z
N MET A 1 8.95 -9.63 34.82
CA MET A 1 9.21 -10.19 33.47
C MET A 1 8.39 -11.45 33.32
N ARG A 2 7.33 -11.45 32.50
CA ARG A 2 6.66 -12.69 32.09
C ARG A 2 7.25 -13.08 30.73
N ALA A 3 7.76 -14.30 30.62
CA ALA A 3 8.29 -14.82 29.38
C ALA A 3 7.18 -14.84 28.31
N SER A 4 7.51 -14.41 27.10
CA SER A 4 6.56 -14.45 25.98
C SER A 4 6.17 -15.90 25.67
N PRO A 5 4.90 -16.15 25.29
CA PRO A 5 4.48 -17.46 24.79
C PRO A 5 5.31 -17.90 23.58
N PRO A 6 5.43 -19.22 23.31
CA PRO A 6 6.18 -19.73 22.17
C PRO A 6 5.67 -19.19 20.82
N PRO A 7 6.54 -19.08 19.79
CA PRO A 7 6.25 -18.42 18.51
C PRO A 7 5.00 -18.91 17.78
N ALA A 8 4.66 -20.20 17.89
CA ALA A 8 3.50 -20.79 17.21
C ALA A 8 2.16 -20.22 17.71
N ILE A 9 2.03 -19.92 19.01
CA ILE A 9 0.81 -19.34 19.59
C ILE A 9 0.59 -17.90 19.09
N GLN A 10 1.65 -17.21 18.65
CA GLN A 10 1.55 -15.83 18.15
C GLN A 10 1.06 -15.74 16.71
N ALA A 11 1.31 -16.77 15.88
CA ALA A 11 0.87 -16.78 14.49
C ALA A 11 -0.66 -16.77 14.38
N ASP A 12 -1.36 -17.56 15.21
CA ASP A 12 -2.82 -17.62 15.23
C ASP A 12 -3.46 -16.27 15.61
N GLN A 13 -2.74 -15.43 16.35
CA GLN A 13 -3.24 -14.12 16.82
C GLN A 13 -3.00 -12.99 15.82
N LEU A 14 -2.23 -13.23 14.75
CA LEU A 14 -2.01 -12.25 13.68
C LEU A 14 -3.21 -12.13 12.71
N GLY A 15 -4.15 -13.08 12.73
CA GLY A 15 -5.29 -13.06 11.82
C GLY A 15 -4.83 -13.07 10.36
N LEU A 16 -5.39 -12.19 9.52
CA LEU A 16 -5.00 -12.07 8.10
C LEU A 16 -3.56 -11.56 7.89
N LEU A 17 -2.87 -11.14 8.96
CA LEU A 17 -1.44 -10.79 8.89
C LEU A 17 -0.52 -12.02 8.96
N ALA A 18 -1.05 -13.22 9.23
CA ALA A 18 -0.25 -14.41 9.55
C ALA A 18 0.71 -14.86 8.42
N ASP A 19 0.40 -14.56 7.16
CA ASP A 19 1.22 -14.97 6.00
C ASP A 19 2.29 -13.94 5.60
N LEU A 20 2.22 -12.72 6.14
CA LEU A 20 3.14 -11.63 5.85
C LEU A 20 4.57 -11.78 6.40
N PRO A 21 4.83 -12.37 7.61
CA PRO A 21 6.18 -12.47 8.17
C PRO A 21 7.20 -13.03 7.18
N GLY A 22 8.34 -12.36 7.03
CA GLY A 22 9.38 -12.68 6.06
C GLY A 22 9.77 -11.48 5.20
N THR A 23 10.56 -11.73 4.16
CA THR A 23 11.02 -10.71 3.21
C THR A 23 10.41 -10.96 1.85
N TRP A 24 9.88 -9.89 1.25
CA TRP A 24 9.25 -9.89 -0.06
C TRP A 24 10.06 -9.00 -0.98
N VAL A 25 10.34 -9.50 -2.19
CA VAL A 25 11.15 -8.79 -3.18
C VAL A 25 10.45 -8.81 -4.52
N GLY A 26 10.48 -7.69 -5.23
CA GLY A 26 9.91 -7.61 -6.57
C GLY A 26 10.04 -6.24 -7.18
N GLY A 27 9.13 -5.92 -8.09
CA GLY A 27 9.16 -4.68 -8.84
C GLY A 27 7.77 -4.08 -9.00
N GLY A 28 7.77 -2.81 -9.39
CA GLY A 28 6.56 -2.02 -9.44
C GLY A 28 6.68 -0.76 -10.28
N PHE A 29 5.71 0.12 -10.08
CA PHE A 29 5.65 1.40 -10.75
C PHE A 29 5.07 2.46 -9.83
N ASN A 30 5.67 3.64 -9.87
CA ASN A 30 5.21 4.83 -9.16
C ASN A 30 4.89 5.96 -10.15
N VAL A 31 3.71 6.55 -9.97
CA VAL A 31 3.27 7.77 -10.67
C VAL A 31 3.00 8.87 -9.65
N VAL A 32 3.64 10.03 -9.83
CA VAL A 32 3.35 11.23 -9.06
C VAL A 32 3.40 12.49 -9.92
N ALA A 33 2.44 13.39 -9.70
CA ALA A 33 2.48 14.74 -10.22
C ALA A 33 3.15 15.67 -9.19
N LEU A 34 4.14 16.43 -9.63
CA LEU A 34 4.92 17.34 -8.77
C LEU A 34 4.68 18.79 -9.21
N PRO A 35 4.41 19.72 -8.27
CA PRO A 35 4.23 21.13 -8.61
C PRO A 35 5.51 21.73 -9.18
N THR A 36 5.39 22.61 -10.17
CA THR A 36 6.52 23.33 -10.79
C THR A 36 6.69 24.77 -10.29
N GLY A 37 5.89 25.21 -9.31
CA GLY A 37 5.97 26.54 -8.70
C GLY A 37 5.38 27.69 -9.53
N ASN A 38 5.02 27.45 -10.80
CA ASN A 38 4.38 28.41 -11.70
C ASN A 38 2.90 28.05 -12.01
N GLY A 39 2.26 27.26 -11.14
CA GLY A 39 0.89 26.75 -11.32
C GLY A 39 0.76 25.60 -12.33
N GLY A 40 1.89 25.05 -12.79
CA GLY A 40 1.96 23.81 -13.55
C GLY A 40 2.37 22.62 -12.68
N PHE A 41 2.46 21.45 -13.32
CA PHE A 41 3.00 20.24 -12.73
C PHE A 41 3.87 19.49 -13.75
N ARG A 42 4.67 18.55 -13.26
CA ARG A 42 5.36 17.55 -14.07
C ARG A 42 5.08 16.16 -13.54
N LEU A 43 5.03 15.17 -14.42
CA LEU A 43 5.02 13.77 -14.00
C LEU A 43 6.42 13.31 -13.63
N LYS A 44 6.50 12.57 -12.53
CA LYS A 44 7.64 11.73 -12.20
C LYS A 44 7.15 10.29 -12.23
N LEU A 45 7.74 9.50 -13.13
CA LEU A 45 7.37 8.13 -13.42
C LEU A 45 8.59 7.25 -13.15
N ASN A 46 8.48 6.32 -12.21
CA ASN A 46 9.60 5.45 -11.83
C ASN A 46 9.16 3.99 -11.93
N ALA A 47 9.84 3.20 -12.77
CA ALA A 47 9.88 1.75 -12.57
C ALA A 47 10.68 1.48 -11.29
N THR A 48 10.18 0.59 -10.44
CA THR A 48 10.75 0.38 -9.11
C THR A 48 11.20 -1.05 -8.90
N ILE A 49 12.21 -1.20 -8.04
CA ILE A 49 12.48 -2.45 -7.32
C ILE A 49 12.22 -2.21 -5.84
N GLU A 50 11.73 -3.24 -5.15
CA GLU A 50 11.25 -3.11 -3.79
C GLU A 50 11.68 -4.29 -2.93
N THR A 51 12.03 -3.99 -1.69
CA THR A 51 12.11 -4.96 -0.59
C THR A 51 11.14 -4.53 0.50
N LEU A 52 10.25 -5.45 0.89
CA LEU A 52 9.29 -5.27 1.95
C LEU A 52 9.46 -6.39 2.98
N SER A 53 9.87 -6.04 4.19
CA SER A 53 10.14 -7.01 5.25
C SER A 53 9.13 -6.86 6.38
N PHE A 54 8.63 -7.99 6.90
CA PHE A 54 7.73 -8.05 8.04
C PHE A 54 8.32 -8.92 9.14
N THR A 55 8.35 -8.40 10.38
CA THR A 55 8.85 -9.10 11.56
C THR A 55 7.80 -9.06 12.66
N PRO A 56 7.39 -10.20 13.24
CA PRO A 56 6.46 -10.21 14.37
C PRO A 56 6.97 -9.37 15.55
N VAL A 57 6.07 -8.62 16.20
CA VAL A 57 6.38 -7.83 17.41
C VAL A 57 6.75 -8.75 18.60
N GLY A 58 6.50 -10.05 18.50
CA GLY A 58 7.03 -11.07 19.42
C GLY A 58 6.21 -11.28 20.69
N GLY A 59 5.02 -10.68 20.79
CA GLY A 59 4.10 -10.88 21.91
C GLY A 59 2.84 -10.01 21.83
N ALA A 60 1.98 -10.16 22.84
CA ALA A 60 0.80 -9.32 23.03
C ALA A 60 1.20 -7.86 23.30
N ILE A 61 0.50 -6.93 22.66
CA ILE A 61 0.66 -5.49 22.81
C ILE A 61 -0.53 -5.00 23.65
N PRO A 62 -0.36 -4.83 24.97
CA PRO A 62 -1.47 -4.51 25.86
C PRO A 62 -1.90 -3.04 25.70
N ASN A 63 -3.20 -2.81 25.52
CA ASN A 63 -3.83 -1.49 25.66
C ASN A 63 -4.76 -1.47 26.88
N ARG A 64 -4.69 -0.38 27.64
CA ARG A 64 -5.45 -0.24 28.90
C ARG A 64 -6.79 0.41 28.67
N GLY A 65 -7.84 -0.23 29.17
CA GLY A 65 -9.19 0.29 29.11
C GLY A 65 -9.55 1.06 30.38
N SER A 66 -10.15 2.25 30.23
CA SER A 66 -10.78 2.99 31.35
C SER A 66 -12.30 2.89 31.33
N VAL A 67 -12.88 2.67 30.14
CA VAL A 67 -14.34 2.54 29.91
C VAL A 67 -14.76 1.14 29.45
N GLN A 68 -13.80 0.31 29.06
CA GLN A 68 -13.93 -1.13 28.81
C GLN A 68 -12.76 -1.87 29.48
N GLY A 69 -12.76 -3.22 29.43
CA GLY A 69 -11.60 -4.01 29.87
C GLY A 69 -10.36 -3.80 28.99
N ASP A 70 -9.20 -4.23 29.50
CA ASP A 70 -7.97 -4.25 28.71
C ASP A 70 -8.11 -5.11 27.45
N ILE A 71 -7.45 -4.69 26.37
CA ILE A 71 -7.35 -5.46 25.13
C ILE A 71 -5.88 -5.76 24.83
N SER A 72 -5.65 -6.78 24.01
CA SER A 72 -4.32 -7.14 23.51
C SER A 72 -4.32 -7.12 22.00
N LEU A 73 -3.43 -6.33 21.42
CA LEU A 73 -3.17 -6.28 19.98
C LEU A 73 -2.01 -7.23 19.66
N PHE A 74 -1.93 -7.65 18.41
CA PHE A 74 -0.82 -8.45 17.87
C PHE A 74 -0.43 -7.89 16.53
N GLY A 75 0.83 -7.96 16.14
CA GLY A 75 1.23 -7.29 14.91
C GLY A 75 2.63 -7.57 14.43
N LEU A 76 2.97 -6.87 13.36
CA LEU A 76 4.22 -6.94 12.63
C LEU A 76 4.85 -5.56 12.61
N HIS A 77 6.15 -5.47 12.90
CA HIS A 77 6.96 -4.40 12.34
C HIS A 77 7.12 -4.64 10.85
N TYR A 78 7.12 -3.57 10.06
CA TYR A 78 7.52 -3.65 8.66
C TYR A 78 8.52 -2.57 8.28
N LEU A 79 9.29 -2.86 7.23
CA LEU A 79 10.17 -1.92 6.57
C LEU A 79 9.98 -2.08 5.05
N GLN A 80 9.49 -1.03 4.41
CA GLN A 80 9.42 -0.91 2.97
C GLN A 80 10.61 -0.10 2.48
N GLN A 81 11.31 -0.59 1.45
CA GLN A 81 12.40 0.12 0.79
C GLN A 81 12.20 0.01 -0.72
N VAL A 82 12.08 1.16 -1.37
CA VAL A 82 11.83 1.26 -2.82
C VAL A 82 12.97 2.01 -3.47
N SER A 83 13.53 1.45 -4.53
CA SER A 83 14.57 2.06 -5.34
C SER A 83 14.15 2.16 -6.80
N ASP A 84 14.78 3.06 -7.55
CA ASP A 84 14.61 3.14 -9.00
C ASP A 84 15.19 1.88 -9.66
N ALA A 85 14.44 1.27 -10.58
CA ALA A 85 14.84 0.04 -11.24
C ALA A 85 16.02 0.21 -12.21
N THR A 86 16.35 1.44 -12.61
CA THR A 86 17.46 1.74 -13.54
C THR A 86 18.68 2.26 -12.80
N THR A 87 18.49 3.25 -11.90
CA THR A 87 19.63 3.89 -11.20
C THR A 87 19.98 3.24 -9.88
N PHE A 88 19.08 2.41 -9.32
CA PHE A 88 19.18 1.81 -7.99
C PHE A 88 19.20 2.82 -6.82
N GLU A 89 18.99 4.11 -7.10
CA GLU A 89 18.87 5.13 -6.07
C GLU A 89 17.61 4.91 -5.24
N GLY A 90 17.71 5.15 -3.93
CA GLY A 90 16.57 5.07 -3.02
C GLY A 90 15.53 6.13 -3.35
N LEU A 91 14.29 5.69 -3.59
CA LEU A 91 13.14 6.55 -3.88
C LEU A 91 12.26 6.75 -2.65
N HIS A 92 12.10 5.70 -1.82
CA HIS A 92 11.24 5.71 -0.64
C HIS A 92 11.75 4.74 0.42
N VAL A 93 11.57 5.10 1.69
CA VAL A 93 11.75 4.19 2.82
C VAL A 93 10.65 4.45 3.85
N GLU A 94 10.04 3.39 4.36
CA GLU A 94 8.92 3.50 5.27
C GLU A 94 8.96 2.38 6.31
N PRO A 95 9.37 2.68 7.56
CA PRO A 95 9.13 1.80 8.69
C PRO A 95 7.72 1.99 9.26
N GLY A 96 7.16 0.91 9.80
CA GLY A 96 5.85 0.98 10.44
C GLY A 96 5.41 -0.28 11.17
N LEU A 97 4.12 -0.32 11.49
CA LEU A 97 3.43 -1.41 12.14
C LEU A 97 2.18 -1.81 11.35
N TRP A 98 1.91 -3.11 11.30
CA TRP A 98 0.59 -3.68 11.03
C TRP A 98 0.07 -4.33 12.30
N LEU A 99 -1.14 -3.97 12.73
CA LEU A 99 -1.73 -4.42 13.99
C LEU A 99 -3.08 -5.09 13.72
N ASN A 100 -3.24 -6.32 14.21
CA ASN A 100 -4.52 -6.98 14.38
C ASN A 100 -5.14 -6.51 15.71
N VAL A 101 -6.28 -5.82 15.63
CA VAL A 101 -6.98 -5.22 16.75
C VAL A 101 -8.27 -6.01 17.00
N PRO A 102 -8.50 -6.54 18.21
CA PRO A 102 -9.74 -7.24 18.52
C PRO A 102 -10.93 -6.27 18.52
N ALA A 103 -12.15 -6.83 18.48
CA ALA A 103 -13.36 -6.05 18.67
C ALA A 103 -13.37 -5.36 20.04
N THR A 104 -13.97 -4.17 20.11
CA THR A 104 -14.12 -3.36 21.32
C THR A 104 -15.60 -3.20 21.68
N THR A 105 -15.87 -2.99 22.96
CA THR A 105 -17.23 -2.74 23.49
C THR A 105 -17.49 -1.26 23.77
N ASP A 106 -16.45 -0.47 24.04
CA ASP A 106 -16.56 0.99 24.19
C ASP A 106 -15.28 1.70 23.66
N PRO A 107 -15.35 2.37 22.50
CA PRO A 107 -16.50 2.37 21.59
C PRO A 107 -16.80 0.96 21.07
N GLU A 108 -18.06 0.65 20.78
CA GLU A 108 -18.41 -0.61 20.11
C GLU A 108 -17.88 -0.58 18.67
N ALA A 109 -16.96 -1.49 18.36
CA ALA A 109 -16.37 -1.61 17.02
C ALA A 109 -15.96 -3.07 16.74
N PRO A 110 -16.07 -3.54 15.48
CA PRO A 110 -15.60 -4.86 15.11
C PRO A 110 -14.07 -4.96 15.18
N ALA A 111 -13.54 -6.19 15.14
CA ALA A 111 -12.12 -6.41 14.95
C ALA A 111 -11.65 -5.79 13.63
N THR A 112 -10.44 -5.25 13.62
CA THR A 112 -9.91 -4.48 12.50
C THR A 112 -8.40 -4.68 12.36
N ILE A 113 -7.87 -4.38 11.17
CA ILE A 113 -6.44 -4.24 10.96
C ILE A 113 -6.08 -2.76 10.89
N VAL A 114 -4.94 -2.39 11.48
CA VAL A 114 -4.42 -1.01 11.47
C VAL A 114 -3.01 -1.00 10.91
N ARG A 115 -2.73 -0.10 9.96
CA ARG A 115 -1.39 0.23 9.47
C ARG A 115 -0.96 1.59 10.02
N GLN A 116 0.22 1.66 10.62
CA GLN A 116 0.83 2.89 11.10
C GLN A 116 2.23 3.02 10.54
N SER A 117 2.62 4.21 10.07
CA SER A 117 3.99 4.41 9.58
C SER A 117 4.46 5.86 9.65
N THR A 118 5.78 6.01 9.51
CA THR A 118 6.48 7.30 9.43
C THR A 118 7.27 7.35 8.13
N ILE A 119 7.18 8.48 7.43
CA ILE A 119 7.76 8.66 6.11
C ILE A 119 8.81 9.78 6.21
N PRO A 120 10.05 9.58 5.69
CA PRO A 120 11.16 10.54 5.83
C PRO A 120 10.96 11.84 5.04
N HIS A 121 9.80 12.01 4.39
CA HIS A 121 9.34 13.28 3.83
C HIS A 121 8.71 14.21 4.88
N GLY A 122 8.50 13.72 6.11
CA GLY A 122 7.93 14.47 7.22
C GLY A 122 6.47 14.15 7.48
N ASP A 123 6.04 12.93 7.15
CA ASP A 123 4.65 12.50 7.28
C ASP A 123 4.54 11.31 8.24
N SER A 124 3.42 11.19 8.93
CA SER A 124 3.07 10.02 9.73
C SER A 124 1.62 9.68 9.48
N LEU A 125 1.30 8.40 9.29
CA LEU A 125 -0.06 7.97 8.97
C LEU A 125 -0.58 6.90 9.91
N LEU A 126 -1.90 6.88 10.05
CA LEU A 126 -2.69 5.80 10.63
C LEU A 126 -3.82 5.49 9.65
N ALA A 127 -3.83 4.26 9.15
CA ALA A 127 -4.90 3.75 8.30
C ALA A 127 -5.54 2.53 8.96
N GLN A 128 -6.86 2.43 8.87
CA GLN A 128 -7.64 1.32 9.42
C GLN A 128 -8.31 0.54 8.29
N SER A 129 -8.53 -0.75 8.49
CA SER A 129 -9.14 -1.60 7.47
C SER A 129 -10.58 -1.19 7.18
N THR A 130 -10.90 -1.08 5.89
CA THR A 130 -12.26 -0.86 5.39
C THR A 130 -12.86 -2.14 4.80
N PHE A 131 -12.01 -3.10 4.43
CA PHE A 131 -12.41 -4.41 3.95
C PHE A 131 -11.34 -5.46 4.25
N LEU A 132 -11.78 -6.63 4.73
CA LEU A 132 -10.95 -7.77 5.09
C LEU A 132 -11.60 -9.04 4.56
N LYS A 133 -10.85 -9.88 3.83
CA LYS A 133 -11.38 -11.15 3.32
C LYS A 133 -10.30 -12.18 3.07
N ASP A 134 -10.65 -13.45 3.23
CA ASP A 134 -9.88 -14.60 2.74
C ASP A 134 -10.74 -15.31 1.69
N VAL A 135 -10.24 -15.43 0.46
CA VAL A 135 -10.99 -15.98 -0.68
C VAL A 135 -10.21 -17.05 -1.43
N VAL A 136 -10.96 -17.98 -2.02
CA VAL A 136 -10.42 -18.95 -2.99
C VAL A 136 -10.28 -18.26 -4.34
N GLY A 137 -9.17 -18.54 -5.03
CA GLY A 137 -8.85 -17.97 -6.35
C GLY A 137 -8.08 -16.67 -6.27
N GLY A 138 -7.93 -16.02 -7.43
CA GLY A 138 -7.18 -14.77 -7.58
C GLY A 138 -7.92 -13.50 -7.17
N PRO A 139 -7.20 -12.37 -7.11
CA PRO A 139 -7.74 -11.09 -6.71
C PRO A 139 -8.66 -10.50 -7.79
N THR A 140 -9.58 -9.64 -7.36
CA THR A 140 -10.22 -8.65 -8.24
C THR A 140 -9.45 -7.35 -8.13
N ILE A 141 -8.93 -6.86 -9.26
CA ILE A 141 -8.13 -5.64 -9.34
C ILE A 141 -8.91 -4.61 -10.15
N ASP A 142 -9.53 -3.67 -9.45
CA ASP A 142 -10.24 -2.57 -10.08
C ASP A 142 -9.25 -1.56 -10.69
N GLU A 143 -9.71 -0.81 -11.68
CA GLU A 143 -8.93 0.30 -12.24
C GLU A 143 -8.73 1.42 -11.22
N VAL A 144 -7.59 2.07 -11.29
CA VAL A 144 -7.31 3.32 -10.58
C VAL A 144 -6.99 4.43 -11.58
N SER A 145 -7.06 5.67 -11.12
CA SER A 145 -6.78 6.84 -11.95
C SER A 145 -5.80 7.78 -11.26
N THR A 146 -4.73 8.13 -11.98
CA THR A 146 -3.75 9.15 -11.59
C THR A 146 -4.15 10.57 -12.01
N ILE A 147 -5.29 10.71 -12.72
CA ILE A 147 -5.78 11.99 -13.21
C ILE A 147 -6.25 12.85 -12.03
N PRO A 148 -5.79 14.11 -11.93
CA PRO A 148 -6.19 15.00 -10.84
C PRO A 148 -7.68 15.31 -10.84
N THR A 149 -8.23 15.53 -9.65
CA THR A 149 -9.63 15.86 -9.43
C THR A 149 -9.78 17.16 -8.62
N GLY A 150 -10.99 17.72 -8.61
CA GLY A 150 -11.32 18.98 -7.96
C GLY A 150 -11.98 19.97 -8.91
N ASP A 151 -12.28 21.16 -8.39
CA ASP A 151 -13.05 22.19 -9.11
C ASP A 151 -12.18 23.34 -9.65
N ASP A 152 -10.86 23.26 -9.50
CA ASP A 152 -9.95 24.33 -9.93
C ASP A 152 -10.05 24.60 -11.45
N PRO A 153 -10.16 25.88 -11.88
CA PRO A 153 -10.24 26.25 -13.29
C PRO A 153 -9.09 25.72 -14.17
N LYS A 154 -7.91 25.47 -13.61
CA LYS A 154 -6.77 24.90 -14.34
C LYS A 154 -7.11 23.55 -14.95
N LEU A 155 -7.90 22.69 -14.27
CA LEU A 155 -8.31 21.39 -14.79
C LEU A 155 -9.20 21.48 -16.04
N LYS A 156 -9.89 22.62 -16.21
CA LYS A 156 -10.76 22.90 -17.37
C LYS A 156 -10.01 23.55 -18.53
N ARG A 157 -8.76 23.98 -18.33
CA ARG A 157 -7.94 24.60 -19.37
C ARG A 157 -7.47 23.54 -20.36
N ALA A 158 -7.71 23.79 -21.65
CA ALA A 158 -7.23 22.94 -22.72
C ALA A 158 -5.72 22.70 -22.61
N GLY A 159 -5.32 21.43 -22.69
CA GLY A 159 -3.94 20.99 -22.62
C GLY A 159 -3.33 20.93 -21.21
N TYR A 160 -4.08 21.24 -20.13
CA TYR A 160 -3.49 21.23 -18.80
C TYR A 160 -3.03 19.83 -18.35
N ILE A 161 -3.78 18.80 -18.69
CA ILE A 161 -3.46 17.39 -18.38
C ILE A 161 -2.63 16.70 -19.48
N ASP A 162 -2.13 17.45 -20.48
CA ASP A 162 -1.29 16.90 -21.56
C ASP A 162 -0.05 16.12 -21.10
N PRO A 163 0.58 16.41 -19.95
CA PRO A 163 1.66 15.56 -19.45
C PRO A 163 1.31 14.07 -19.33
N TYR A 164 0.02 13.72 -19.19
CA TYR A 164 -0.45 12.33 -19.12
C TYR A 164 -0.70 11.67 -20.49
N THR A 165 -0.87 12.45 -21.56
CA THR A 165 -1.31 11.96 -22.88
C THR A 165 -0.27 11.06 -23.55
N ASN A 166 1.01 11.46 -23.50
CA ASN A 166 2.11 10.71 -24.12
C ASN A 166 3.46 10.98 -23.43
N PRO A 167 3.59 10.71 -22.12
CA PRO A 167 4.88 10.86 -21.46
C PRO A 167 5.88 9.80 -21.94
N ALA A 168 7.17 10.09 -21.78
CA ALA A 168 8.20 9.05 -21.85
C ALA A 168 8.03 8.11 -20.65
N LEU A 169 7.82 6.82 -20.93
CA LEU A 169 7.67 5.79 -19.90
C LEU A 169 9.02 5.12 -19.62
N PRO A 170 9.30 4.73 -18.36
CA PRO A 170 10.44 3.87 -18.05
C PRO A 170 10.37 2.54 -18.81
N ALA A 171 11.53 1.90 -19.02
CA ALA A 171 11.59 0.61 -19.70
C ALA A 171 10.72 -0.44 -18.97
N GLY A 172 10.00 -1.25 -19.73
CA GLY A 172 9.11 -2.30 -19.21
C GLY A 172 7.74 -1.81 -18.71
N ILE A 173 7.50 -0.50 -18.63
CA ILE A 173 6.20 0.04 -18.21
C ILE A 173 5.25 0.11 -19.43
N PRO A 174 4.09 -0.55 -19.41
CA PRO A 174 3.16 -0.56 -20.53
C PRO A 174 2.47 0.79 -20.69
N ARG A 175 2.06 1.10 -21.92
CA ARG A 175 1.28 2.30 -22.21
C ARG A 175 -0.08 2.22 -21.52
N GLY A 176 -0.53 3.33 -20.95
CA GLY A 176 -1.74 3.40 -20.13
C GLY A 176 -1.45 3.33 -18.63
N ALA A 177 -0.30 2.77 -18.21
CA ALA A 177 0.09 2.71 -16.81
C ALA A 177 0.29 4.09 -16.16
N GLN A 178 0.59 5.13 -16.94
CA GLN A 178 0.64 6.50 -16.42
C GLN A 178 -0.73 7.03 -15.97
N ILE A 179 -1.82 6.43 -16.45
CA ILE A 179 -3.21 6.75 -16.06
C ILE A 179 -3.71 5.74 -15.03
N ASN A 180 -3.56 4.45 -15.33
CA ASN A 180 -3.99 3.34 -14.49
C ASN A 180 -2.82 2.39 -14.23
N PRO A 181 -2.03 2.62 -13.16
CA PRO A 181 -0.93 1.75 -12.79
C PRO A 181 -1.34 0.30 -12.51
N ASN A 182 -2.60 0.02 -12.13
CA ASN A 182 -3.05 -1.34 -11.82
C ASN A 182 -2.98 -2.30 -13.01
N ILE A 183 -2.84 -1.79 -14.25
CA ILE A 183 -2.54 -2.62 -15.44
C ILE A 183 -1.30 -3.50 -15.20
N LEU A 184 -0.28 -3.03 -14.46
CA LEU A 184 0.89 -3.85 -14.15
C LEU A 184 0.54 -5.08 -13.32
N LEU A 185 -0.40 -4.95 -12.38
CA LEU A 185 -0.80 -6.04 -11.50
C LEU A 185 -1.59 -7.10 -12.28
N SER A 186 -2.54 -6.66 -13.12
CA SER A 186 -3.29 -7.55 -14.00
C SER A 186 -2.39 -8.25 -15.02
N ASN A 187 -1.46 -7.53 -15.66
CA ASN A 187 -0.51 -8.11 -16.60
C ASN A 187 0.39 -9.17 -15.93
N ALA A 188 0.76 -8.98 -14.67
CA ALA A 188 1.54 -9.98 -13.93
C ALA A 188 0.77 -11.29 -13.75
N LEU A 189 -0.53 -11.21 -13.43
CA LEU A 189 -1.41 -12.38 -13.31
C LEU A 189 -1.65 -13.05 -14.66
N GLU A 190 -1.85 -12.27 -15.73
CA GLU A 190 -2.01 -12.80 -17.09
C GLU A 190 -0.75 -13.54 -17.55
N ALA A 191 0.43 -12.95 -17.38
CA ALA A 191 1.70 -13.57 -17.73
C ALA A 191 2.00 -14.82 -16.88
N GLN A 192 1.44 -14.92 -15.68
CA GLN A 192 1.50 -16.12 -14.86
C GLN A 192 0.59 -17.22 -15.39
N ALA A 193 -0.66 -16.87 -15.74
CA ALA A 193 -1.62 -17.78 -16.34
C ALA A 193 -1.11 -18.39 -17.65
N GLU A 194 -0.44 -17.59 -18.50
CA GLU A 194 0.21 -18.06 -19.73
C GLU A 194 1.28 -19.14 -19.48
N LYS A 195 1.89 -19.15 -18.28
CA LYS A 195 2.87 -20.14 -17.84
C LYS A 195 2.23 -21.33 -17.09
N GLY A 196 0.90 -21.40 -17.06
CA GLY A 196 0.16 -22.44 -16.35
C GLY A 196 0.13 -22.26 -14.83
N MET A 197 0.48 -21.08 -14.31
CA MET A 197 0.33 -20.76 -12.89
C MET A 197 -1.08 -20.25 -12.60
N LYS A 198 -1.58 -20.48 -11.39
CA LYS A 198 -2.88 -19.96 -10.94
C LYS A 198 -2.82 -19.50 -9.49
N VAL A 199 -3.49 -18.39 -9.17
CA VAL A 199 -3.72 -18.00 -7.77
C VAL A 199 -4.84 -18.87 -7.22
N VAL A 200 -4.54 -19.63 -6.15
CA VAL A 200 -5.50 -20.57 -5.52
C VAL A 200 -6.15 -20.00 -4.27
N ARG A 201 -5.54 -18.99 -3.63
CA ARG A 201 -6.05 -18.29 -2.46
C ARG A 201 -5.54 -16.85 -2.44
N THR A 202 -6.38 -15.92 -1.99
CA THR A 202 -6.02 -14.52 -1.76
C THR A 202 -6.58 -14.04 -0.42
N GLN A 203 -5.72 -13.49 0.42
CA GLN A 203 -6.14 -12.63 1.54
C GLN A 203 -6.10 -11.19 1.09
N VAL A 204 -7.21 -10.48 1.32
CA VAL A 204 -7.40 -9.08 0.95
C VAL A 204 -7.40 -8.24 2.22
N ILE A 205 -6.49 -7.29 2.29
CA ILE A 205 -6.43 -6.27 3.33
C ILE A 205 -6.51 -4.91 2.66
N GLN A 206 -7.68 -4.28 2.76
CA GLN A 206 -7.87 -2.90 2.32
C GLN A 206 -7.89 -1.97 3.53
N VAL A 207 -7.07 -0.93 3.49
CA VAL A 207 -6.97 0.09 4.54
C VAL A 207 -7.17 1.50 3.97
N SER A 208 -7.70 2.38 4.81
CA SER A 208 -7.80 3.80 4.51
C SER A 208 -7.49 4.62 5.75
N THR A 209 -6.93 5.81 5.53
CA THR A 209 -6.80 6.86 6.55
C THR A 209 -8.12 7.55 6.89
N GLN A 210 -9.20 7.21 6.19
CA GLN A 210 -10.55 7.75 6.39
C GLN A 210 -11.60 6.63 6.45
N PRO A 211 -12.71 6.81 7.18
CA PRO A 211 -13.00 7.96 8.04
C PRO A 211 -12.24 7.93 9.37
N VAL A 212 -11.53 6.83 9.67
CA VAL A 212 -10.75 6.64 10.89
C VAL A 212 -9.26 6.71 10.57
N GLY A 213 -8.53 7.47 11.38
CA GLY A 213 -7.09 7.69 11.23
C GLY A 213 -6.78 9.05 10.63
N GLY A 214 -5.71 9.13 9.84
CA GLY A 214 -5.29 10.35 9.19
C GLY A 214 -3.81 10.36 8.83
N ILE A 215 -3.37 11.47 8.24
CA ILE A 215 -1.97 11.78 7.98
C ILE A 215 -1.63 13.07 8.71
N VAL A 216 -0.52 13.06 9.44
CA VAL A 216 0.06 14.22 10.11
C VAL A 216 1.32 14.60 9.35
N ASN A 217 1.34 15.83 8.83
CA ASN A 217 2.39 16.34 7.95
C ASN A 217 3.18 17.45 8.65
N ILE A 218 4.47 17.59 8.35
CA ILE A 218 5.23 18.79 8.71
C ILE A 218 4.66 20.03 7.99
N PRO A 219 4.92 21.25 8.52
CA PRO A 219 4.37 22.49 7.93
C PRO A 219 4.73 22.69 6.45
N PHE A 220 5.93 22.27 6.04
CA PHE A 220 6.35 22.39 4.64
C PHE A 220 5.44 21.57 3.71
N VAL A 221 5.18 20.31 4.03
CA VAL A 221 4.31 19.43 3.24
C VAL A 221 2.89 19.99 3.21
N THR A 222 2.37 20.40 4.38
CA THR A 222 1.03 21.00 4.51
C THR A 222 0.84 22.20 3.57
N ALA A 223 1.86 23.04 3.42
CA ALA A 223 1.77 24.26 2.62
C ALA A 223 1.99 24.05 1.11
N ASN A 224 2.73 23.01 0.70
CA ASN A 224 3.23 22.89 -0.68
C ASN A 224 2.64 21.69 -1.45
N ALA A 225 2.33 20.59 -0.79
CA ALA A 225 1.78 19.37 -1.38
C ALA A 225 1.21 18.49 -0.26
N ASN A 226 0.10 18.93 0.32
CA ASN A 226 -0.44 18.35 1.54
C ASN A 226 -0.89 16.89 1.29
N ALA A 227 -0.32 15.91 1.97
CA ALA A 227 -0.83 14.54 1.93
C ALA A 227 -2.12 14.45 2.75
N THR A 228 -3.27 14.33 2.09
CA THR A 228 -4.59 14.45 2.74
C THR A 228 -5.28 13.12 2.99
N LYS A 229 -4.95 12.10 2.21
CA LYS A 229 -5.58 10.78 2.27
C LYS A 229 -4.64 9.71 1.73
N LEU A 230 -4.70 8.53 2.33
CA LEU A 230 -4.21 7.28 1.76
C LEU A 230 -5.33 6.25 1.74
N ASP A 231 -5.42 5.54 0.61
CA ASP A 231 -6.12 4.26 0.44
C ASP A 231 -5.11 3.22 -0.07
N ALA A 232 -5.15 2.00 0.45
CA ALA A 232 -4.31 0.90 -0.05
C ALA A 232 -5.04 -0.44 0.01
N ILE A 233 -4.79 -1.30 -0.97
CA ILE A 233 -5.22 -2.70 -0.98
C ILE A 233 -3.99 -3.58 -1.13
N PHE A 234 -3.89 -4.59 -0.26
CA PHE A 234 -2.89 -5.65 -0.32
C PHE A 234 -3.60 -6.98 -0.60
N TRP A 235 -3.07 -7.71 -1.59
CA TRP A 235 -3.48 -9.06 -1.94
C TRP A 235 -2.33 -10.01 -1.63
N ILE A 236 -2.46 -10.79 -0.55
CA ILE A 236 -1.50 -11.82 -0.16
C ILE A 236 -1.97 -13.13 -0.80
N GLU A 237 -1.21 -13.64 -1.74
CA GLU A 237 -1.64 -14.67 -2.68
C GLU A 237 -0.82 -15.95 -2.53
N THR A 238 -1.49 -17.08 -2.59
CA THR A 238 -0.86 -18.39 -2.81
C THR A 238 -0.98 -18.74 -4.29
N VAL A 239 0.15 -18.85 -4.97
CA VAL A 239 0.22 -19.18 -6.40
C VAL A 239 0.66 -20.63 -6.55
N GLU A 240 -0.13 -21.42 -7.28
CA GLU A 240 0.20 -22.80 -7.67
C GLU A 240 0.85 -22.81 -9.05
N GLN A 241 1.99 -23.49 -9.16
CA GLN A 241 2.74 -23.71 -10.39
C GLN A 241 2.21 -24.91 -11.17
N ALA A 242 2.63 -25.03 -12.44
CA ALA A 242 2.22 -26.13 -13.32
C ALA A 242 2.60 -27.52 -12.79
N ASP A 243 3.64 -27.61 -11.96
CA ASP A 243 4.08 -28.86 -11.30
C ASP A 243 3.38 -29.13 -9.96
N GLY A 244 2.43 -28.28 -9.56
CA GLY A 244 1.66 -28.37 -8.31
C GLY A 244 2.36 -27.78 -7.09
N THR A 245 3.60 -27.29 -7.21
CA THR A 245 4.27 -26.59 -6.12
C THR A 245 3.68 -25.18 -5.93
N GLN A 246 3.82 -24.63 -4.72
CA GLN A 246 3.24 -23.32 -4.37
C GLN A 246 4.28 -22.34 -3.88
N PHE A 247 4.05 -21.06 -4.17
CA PHE A 247 4.80 -19.94 -3.60
C PHE A 247 3.87 -18.79 -3.18
N GLN A 248 4.39 -17.90 -2.35
CA GLN A 248 3.64 -16.72 -1.89
C GLN A 248 3.99 -15.49 -2.74
N GLN A 249 2.96 -14.80 -3.19
CA GLN A 249 3.03 -13.50 -3.86
C GLN A 249 2.29 -12.43 -3.05
N LEU A 250 2.75 -11.19 -3.16
CA LEU A 250 2.08 -10.02 -2.62
C LEU A 250 1.93 -8.98 -3.73
N GLN A 251 0.69 -8.68 -4.10
CA GLN A 251 0.38 -7.53 -4.92
C GLN A 251 -0.19 -6.42 -4.04
N TYR A 252 0.13 -5.17 -4.35
CA TYR A 252 -0.56 -4.04 -3.73
C TYR A 252 -0.74 -2.87 -4.70
N THR A 253 -1.76 -2.08 -4.41
CA THR A 253 -1.95 -0.73 -4.95
C THR A 253 -2.20 0.23 -3.81
N GLN A 254 -1.51 1.38 -3.84
CA GLN A 254 -1.64 2.43 -2.85
C GLN A 254 -1.81 3.76 -3.55
N THR A 255 -2.85 4.50 -3.17
CA THR A 255 -3.11 5.87 -3.62
C THR A 255 -2.99 6.82 -2.45
N VAL A 256 -2.05 7.75 -2.54
CA VAL A 256 -1.93 8.91 -1.66
C VAL A 256 -2.44 10.13 -2.41
N ILE A 257 -3.34 10.90 -1.80
CA ILE A 257 -3.78 12.18 -2.36
C ILE A 257 -2.84 13.27 -1.86
N LEU A 258 -2.15 13.91 -2.80
CA LEU A 258 -1.41 15.15 -2.55
C LEU A 258 -2.29 16.32 -2.99
N ASN A 259 -2.58 17.25 -2.10
CA ASN A 259 -3.34 18.45 -2.40
C ASN A 259 -2.40 19.65 -2.52
N PHE A 260 -2.36 20.24 -3.72
CA PHE A 260 -1.75 21.54 -3.95
C PHE A 260 -2.55 22.28 -5.02
N ASP A 261 -2.57 23.61 -4.93
CA ASP A 261 -3.41 24.47 -5.76
C ASP A 261 -4.92 24.12 -5.67
N ASN A 262 -5.40 23.62 -4.53
CA ASN A 262 -6.79 23.12 -4.34
C ASN A 262 -7.20 22.03 -5.34
N ILE A 263 -6.22 21.29 -5.86
CA ILE A 263 -6.42 20.14 -6.74
C ILE A 263 -5.93 18.90 -5.99
N ASP A 264 -6.71 17.83 -6.04
CA ASP A 264 -6.32 16.52 -5.51
C ASP A 264 -5.55 15.76 -6.60
N TRP A 265 -4.29 15.45 -6.29
CA TRP A 265 -3.38 14.74 -7.19
C TRP A 265 -3.12 13.33 -6.66
N PRO A 266 -3.68 12.29 -7.30
CA PRO A 266 -3.40 10.92 -6.92
C PRO A 266 -1.94 10.56 -7.23
N HIS A 267 -1.18 10.26 -6.18
CA HIS A 267 0.12 9.63 -6.21
C HIS A 267 -0.07 8.13 -5.98
N ILE A 268 0.21 7.34 -7.01
CA ILE A 268 -0.11 5.90 -7.02
C ILE A 268 1.17 5.07 -7.15
N SER A 269 1.32 4.13 -6.22
CA SER A 269 2.36 3.09 -6.24
C SER A 269 1.71 1.72 -6.33
N VAL A 270 2.23 0.87 -7.23
CA VAL A 270 1.84 -0.53 -7.36
C VAL A 270 3.07 -1.42 -7.38
N ALA A 271 2.97 -2.63 -6.85
CA ALA A 271 4.03 -3.63 -6.98
C ALA A 271 3.49 -5.07 -6.95
N THR A 272 4.27 -5.98 -7.55
CA THR A 272 4.13 -7.43 -7.38
C THR A 272 5.43 -7.96 -6.79
N LEU A 273 5.35 -8.56 -5.60
CA LEU A 273 6.48 -9.06 -4.82
C LEU A 273 6.34 -10.56 -4.57
N VAL A 274 7.47 -11.27 -4.46
CA VAL A 274 7.52 -12.69 -4.13
C VAL A 274 8.25 -12.88 -2.81
N LYS A 275 7.71 -13.74 -1.95
CA LYS A 275 8.33 -14.09 -0.67
C LYS A 275 9.62 -14.89 -0.91
N GLN A 276 10.69 -14.52 -0.20
CA GLN A 276 12.02 -15.15 -0.29
C GLN A 276 12.20 -16.27 0.75
#